data_AF-A0A9X1GF94-F1
#
_entry.id   AF-A0A9X1GF94-F1
#
_cell.length_a   1.000
_cell.length_b   1.000
_cell.length_c   1.000
_cell.angle_alpha   90.00
_cell.angle_beta   90.00
_cell.angle_gamma   90.00
#
_symmetry.space_group_name_H-M   'P 1'
#
loop_
_entity.id
_entity.type
_entity.pdbx_description
1 polymer ?
#
loop_
_entity_poly.entity_id
_entity_poly.type
_entity_poly.pdbx_seq_one_letter_code
_entity_poly.pdbx_strand_id
1 'polypeptide(L)' 'ALTFLNRFDAKIEIVDALDWGLSAHIAKEVLDYFNPFVITAVFRVYAEELAEVRQHPLTKRRYMWKLEY' A
#
# COMPACT_ATOMS: atom_id res chain seq x y z
N ALA A 1 7.48 -2.63 15.87
CA ALA A 1 8.04 -1.40 15.26
C ALA A 1 7.12 -0.19 15.45
N LEU A 2 5.80 -0.31 15.20
CA LEU A 2 4.84 0.80 15.34
C LEU A 2 4.91 1.55 16.69
N THR A 3 4.92 0.83 17.82
CA THR A 3 5.03 1.41 19.16
C THR A 3 6.30 2.28 19.34
N PHE A 4 7.39 1.91 18.68
CA PHE A 4 8.63 2.70 18.69
C PHE A 4 8.46 3.97 17.86
N LEU A 5 7.90 3.88 16.65
CA LEU A 5 7.67 5.05 15.79
C LEU A 5 6.72 6.07 16.47
N ASN A 6 5.67 5.58 17.12
CA ASN A 6 4.73 6.41 17.89
C ASN A 6 5.41 7.11 19.07
N ARG A 7 6.39 6.46 19.72
CA ARG A 7 7.15 7.07 20.83
C ARG A 7 7.92 8.31 20.41
N PHE A 8 8.38 8.36 19.16
CA PHE A 8 9.18 9.45 18.62
C PHE A 8 8.37 10.42 17.74
N ASP A 9 7.04 10.32 17.75
CA ASP A 9 6.15 11.16 16.94
C ASP A 9 6.56 11.20 15.46
N ALA A 10 6.99 10.04 14.93
CA ALA A 10 7.38 9.92 13.54
C ALA A 10 6.15 10.09 12.64
N LYS A 11 6.31 10.81 11.53
CA LYS A 11 5.26 10.87 10.49
C LYS A 11 5.13 9.51 9.82
N ILE A 12 4.05 8.80 10.12
CA ILE A 12 3.75 7.47 9.61
C ILE A 12 2.36 7.41 8.99
N GLU A 13 2.19 6.52 8.02
CA GLU A 13 0.90 6.11 7.46
C GLU A 13 0.78 4.60 7.68
N ILE A 14 -0.37 4.13 8.18
CA ILE A 14 -0.55 2.73 8.59
C ILE A 14 -1.60 2.09 7.68
N VAL A 15 -1.25 0.96 7.10
CA VAL A 15 -2.18 0.09 6.37
C VAL A 15 -2.18 -1.26 7.07
N ASP A 16 -3.26 -1.55 7.80
CA ASP A 16 -3.46 -2.83 8.50
C ASP A 16 -4.52 -3.67 7.78
N ALA A 17 -4.21 -4.94 7.53
CA ALA A 17 -5.15 -5.88 6.92
C ALA A 17 -6.26 -6.30 7.88
N LEU A 18 -6.05 -6.20 9.20
CA LEU A 18 -7.03 -6.53 10.22
C LEU A 18 -8.26 -5.60 10.18
N ASP A 19 -8.08 -4.36 9.73
CA ASP A 19 -9.15 -3.35 9.66
C ASP A 19 -10.25 -3.71 8.66
N TRP A 20 -9.94 -4.58 7.69
CA TRP A 20 -10.80 -4.86 6.53
C TRP A 20 -11.44 -6.27 6.56
N GLY A 21 -11.34 -6.98 7.68
CA GLY A 21 -12.28 -8.06 8.02
C GLY A 21 -12.20 -9.35 7.21
N LEU A 22 -11.13 -9.60 6.44
CA LEU A 22 -10.94 -10.88 5.72
C LEU A 22 -11.02 -12.11 6.63
N SER A 23 -10.66 -11.95 7.90
CA SER A 23 -10.74 -12.98 8.94
C SER A 23 -12.16 -13.50 9.19
N ALA A 24 -13.20 -12.75 8.82
CA ALA A 24 -14.59 -13.19 8.91
C ALA A 24 -15.01 -14.07 7.72
N HIS A 25 -14.24 -14.08 6.64
CA HIS A 25 -14.60 -14.71 5.37
C HIS A 25 -13.66 -15.86 4.96
N ILE A 26 -12.47 -15.93 5.57
CA ILE A 26 -11.41 -16.87 5.20
C ILE A 26 -10.90 -17.60 6.46
N ALA A 27 -10.58 -18.88 6.30
CA ALA A 27 -10.01 -19.70 7.36
C ALA A 27 -8.64 -19.17 7.82
N LYS A 28 -8.40 -19.19 9.13
CA LYS A 28 -7.22 -18.56 9.76
C LYS A 28 -5.90 -19.16 9.24
N GLU A 29 -5.91 -20.43 8.86
CA GLU A 29 -4.75 -21.17 8.36
C GLU A 29 -4.22 -20.60 7.04
N VAL A 30 -5.05 -19.89 6.28
CA VAL A 30 -4.68 -19.32 4.98
C VAL A 30 -4.81 -17.81 4.89
N LEU A 31 -5.37 -17.16 5.91
CA LEU A 31 -5.65 -15.71 5.94
C LEU A 31 -4.42 -14.86 5.58
N ASP A 32 -3.24 -15.23 6.09
CA ASP A 32 -2.01 -14.49 5.86
C ASP A 32 -1.56 -14.48 4.39
N TYR A 33 -1.95 -15.48 3.60
CA TYR A 33 -1.69 -15.48 2.16
C TYR A 33 -2.59 -14.48 1.40
N PHE A 34 -3.72 -14.10 1.98
CA PHE A 34 -4.69 -13.20 1.36
C PHE A 34 -4.52 -11.73 1.78
N ASN A 35 -4.00 -11.47 2.99
CA ASN A 35 -3.74 -10.12 3.48
C ASN A 35 -2.95 -9.23 2.48
N PRO A 36 -1.92 -9.72 1.75
CA PRO A 36 -1.22 -8.91 0.76
C PRO A 36 -2.10 -8.38 -0.38
N PHE A 37 -3.17 -9.07 -0.76
CA PHE A 37 -4.07 -8.60 -1.83
C PHE A 37 -4.88 -7.38 -1.41
N VAL A 38 -5.39 -7.36 -0.17
CA VAL A 38 -6.09 -6.18 0.38
C VAL A 38 -5.14 -5.00 0.49
N ILE A 39 -3.94 -5.24 1.03
CA ILE A 39 -2.91 -4.21 1.14
C ILE A 39 -2.56 -3.64 -0.25
N THR A 40 -2.42 -4.49 -1.26
CA THR A 40 -2.14 -4.06 -2.65
C THR A 40 -3.27 -3.20 -3.21
N ALA A 41 -4.53 -3.56 -2.97
CA ALA A 41 -5.68 -2.78 -3.41
C ALA A 41 -5.73 -1.39 -2.74
N VAL A 42 -5.49 -1.32 -1.43
CA VAL A 42 -5.42 -0.05 -0.69
C VAL A 42 -4.28 0.83 -1.21
N PHE A 43 -3.08 0.26 -1.40
CA PHE A 43 -1.95 1.01 -1.94
C PHE A 43 -2.19 1.52 -3.36
N ARG A 44 -3.01 0.84 -4.15
CA ARG A 44 -3.36 1.31 -5.49
C ARG A 44 -4.12 2.63 -5.44
N VAL A 45 -5.17 2.70 -4.61
CA VAL A 45 -5.96 3.93 -4.41
C VAL A 45 -5.07 5.04 -3.85
N TYR A 46 -4.26 4.73 -2.84
CA TYR A 46 -3.31 5.69 -2.27
C TYR A 46 -2.33 6.25 -3.33
N ALA A 47 -1.81 5.40 -4.21
CA ALA A 47 -0.91 5.81 -5.28
C ALA A 47 -1.59 6.71 -6.32
N GLU A 48 -2.88 6.48 -6.62
CA GLU A 48 -3.67 7.29 -7.55
C GLU A 48 -3.89 8.70 -6.98
N GLU A 49 -4.32 8.82 -5.72
CA GLU A 49 -4.49 10.10 -5.04
C GLU A 49 -3.17 10.87 -4.90
N LEU A 50 -2.08 10.16 -4.57
CA LEU A 50 -0.76 10.77 -4.49
C LEU A 50 -0.26 11.27 -5.86
N ALA A 51 -0.58 10.55 -6.94
CA ALA A 51 -0.25 10.96 -8.29
C ALA A 51 -1.01 12.24 -8.70
N GLU A 52 -2.28 12.34 -8.33
CA GLU A 52 -3.12 13.52 -8.57
C GLU A 52 -2.59 14.73 -7.81
N VAL A 53 -2.41 14.63 -6.48
CA VAL A 53 -1.92 15.76 -5.66
C VAL A 53 -0.54 16.25 -6.13
N ARG A 54 0.31 15.35 -6.64
CA ARG A 54 1.65 15.70 -7.14
C ARG A 54 1.69 16.06 -8.62
N GLN A 55 0.56 15.99 -9.33
CA GLN A 55 0.46 16.20 -10.77
C GLN A 55 1.48 15.37 -11.55
N HIS A 56 1.66 14.12 -11.12
CA HIS A 56 2.63 13.18 -11.67
C HIS A 56 1.96 11.85 -12.04
N PRO A 57 1.50 11.70 -13.30
CA PRO A 57 0.79 10.50 -13.72
C PRO A 57 1.59 9.22 -13.48
N LEU A 58 0.93 8.16 -13.00
CA LEU A 58 1.56 6.85 -12.70
C LEU A 58 2.20 6.18 -13.93
N THR A 59 1.81 6.57 -15.14
CA THR A 59 2.37 6.09 -16.40
C THR A 59 3.62 6.86 -16.84
N LYS A 60 3.94 7.99 -16.19
CA LYS A 60 5.06 8.84 -16.58
C LYS A 60 6.40 8.15 -16.33
N ARG A 61 7.22 8.00 -17.37
CA ARG A 61 8.58 7.45 -17.30
C ARG A 61 9.56 8.37 -18.02
N ARG A 62 10.82 8.42 -17.55
CA ARG A 62 11.92 9.13 -18.24
C ARG A 62 12.77 8.22 -19.13
N TYR A 63 12.95 6.96 -18.73
CA TYR A 63 13.88 6.02 -19.39
C TYR A 63 13.20 4.74 -19.87
N MET A 64 12.46 4.06 -18.98
CA MET A 64 11.72 2.84 -19.29
C MET A 64 10.82 3.06 -20.51
N TRP A 65 10.99 2.22 -21.53
CA TRP A 65 10.30 2.26 -22.83
C TRP A 65 10.55 3.50 -23.70
N LYS A 66 11.62 4.27 -23.44
CA LYS A 66 12.01 5.44 -24.23
C LYS A 66 13.43 5.38 -24.79
N LEU A 67 14.31 4.65 -24.13
CA LEU A 67 15.70 4.46 -24.52
C LEU A 67 15.98 2.97 -24.65
N GLU A 68 16.91 2.63 -25.54
CA GLU A 68 17.62 1.35 -25.46
C GLU A 68 18.65 1.46 -24.34
N TYR A 69 18.66 0.45 -23.45
CA TYR A 69 19.54 0.38 -22.29
C TYR A 69 19.98 -1.06 -22.03
#